data_AF-A0A097H178-F1
#
_entry.id   AF-A0A097H178-F1
#
_cell.length_a   1.000
_cell.length_b   1.000
_cell.length_c   1.000
_cell.angle_alpha   90.00
_cell.angle_beta   90.00
_cell.angle_gamma   90.00
#
_symmetry.space_group_name_H-M   'P 1'
#
loop_
_entity.id
_entity.type
_entity.pdbx_description
1 polymer ?
#
loop_
_entity_poly.entity_id
_entity_poly.type
_entity_poly.pdbx_seq_one_letter_code
_entity_poly.pdbx_strand_id
1 'polypeptide(L)'
;MATEQSVMAVIRAARPTFRNPHDKVAFAVHAAFLASGFVLHATGPAASTDDALSSSSTVDEVGIDHWNEFEDCYAFVYSKPEKSSKKVLVKCLVMNNKLLIDAFRDGDNEPLHLELSVEDYIVEDGGTNYHTQFKNLGKLVRKLNQALLNKYTGSPTSKSSTPTSSSEKKRLNDQPYCERPPD
;
A
#
# COMPACT_ATOMS: atom_id res chain seq x y z
N MET A 1 -8.57 9.55 -2.54
CA MET A 1 -7.12 9.36 -2.33
C MET A 1 -6.69 10.26 -1.18
N ALA A 2 -5.70 9.85 -0.40
CA ALA A 2 -5.18 10.64 0.70
C ALA A 2 -4.52 11.94 0.20
N THR A 3 -4.68 13.04 0.94
CA THR A 3 -3.99 14.30 0.71
C THR A 3 -3.08 14.60 1.89
N GLU A 4 -2.12 15.51 1.72
CA GLU A 4 -1.26 15.94 2.84
C GLU A 4 -2.07 16.47 4.02
N GLN A 5 -3.14 17.22 3.74
CA GLN A 5 -3.99 17.79 4.77
C GLN A 5 -4.78 16.71 5.52
N SER A 6 -5.33 15.72 4.82
CA SER A 6 -6.08 14.64 5.47
C SER A 6 -5.17 13.72 6.28
N VAL A 7 -3.97 13.40 5.78
CA VAL A 7 -2.96 12.64 6.52
C VAL A 7 -2.53 13.38 7.79
N MET A 8 -2.21 14.66 7.68
CA MET A 8 -1.86 15.48 8.85
C MET A 8 -3.03 15.59 9.85
N ALA A 9 -4.27 15.65 9.37
CA ALA A 9 -5.45 15.66 10.25
C ALA A 9 -5.57 14.35 11.03
N VAL A 10 -5.37 13.19 10.39
CA VAL A 10 -5.37 11.88 11.06
C VAL A 10 -4.26 11.79 12.12
N ILE A 11 -3.04 12.23 11.79
CA ILE A 11 -1.92 12.26 12.75
C ILE A 11 -2.28 13.10 13.98
N ARG A 12 -2.84 14.29 13.78
CA ARG A 12 -3.25 15.17 14.89
C ARG A 12 -4.40 14.61 15.71
N ALA A 13 -5.33 13.90 15.09
CA ALA A 13 -6.46 13.28 15.77
C ALA A 13 -6.01 12.10 16.65
N ALA A 14 -5.12 11.26 16.12
CA ALA A 14 -4.61 10.08 16.83
C ALA A 14 -3.59 10.42 17.93
N ARG A 15 -2.95 11.60 17.85
CA ARG A 15 -1.93 12.08 18.81
C ARG A 15 -0.88 11.00 19.16
N PRO A 16 -0.24 10.38 18.16
CA PRO A 16 0.72 9.32 18.43
C PRO A 16 1.96 9.86 19.15
N THR A 17 2.56 9.01 19.97
CA THR A 17 3.90 9.21 20.52
C THR A 17 4.91 8.58 19.58
N PHE A 18 5.89 9.37 19.13
CA PHE A 18 6.96 8.88 18.26
C PHE A 18 8.26 8.70 19.06
N ARG A 19 8.82 7.50 19.03
CA ARG A 19 10.08 7.16 19.71
C ARG A 19 11.29 7.54 18.85
N ASN A 20 11.15 7.45 17.54
CA ASN A 20 12.24 7.64 16.58
C ASN A 20 11.72 8.21 15.24
N PRO A 21 12.60 8.56 14.28
CA PRO A 21 12.20 9.02 12.95
C PRO A 21 11.41 7.99 12.13
N HIS A 22 11.65 6.68 12.32
CA HIS A 22 10.95 5.61 11.62
C HIS A 22 9.48 5.56 12.02
N ASP A 23 9.17 5.72 13.31
CA ASP A 23 7.81 5.82 13.85
C ASP A 23 7.02 6.91 13.10
N LYS A 24 7.62 8.08 12.86
CA LYS A 24 6.95 9.19 12.15
C LYS A 24 6.56 8.79 10.72
N VAL A 25 7.46 8.13 9.98
CA VAL A 25 7.20 7.72 8.59
C VAL A 25 6.20 6.56 8.55
N ALA A 26 6.38 5.54 9.39
CA ALA A 26 5.47 4.40 9.49
C ALA A 26 4.05 4.84 9.87
N PHE A 27 3.91 5.78 10.81
CA PHE A 27 2.61 6.32 11.17
C PHE A 27 2.00 7.17 10.05
N ALA A 28 2.80 7.89 9.26
CA ALA A 28 2.30 8.59 8.08
C ALA A 28 1.76 7.62 7.01
N VAL A 29 2.33 6.41 6.89
CA VAL A 29 1.75 5.33 6.07
C VAL A 29 0.37 4.95 6.61
N HIS A 30 0.26 4.64 7.90
CA HIS A 30 -1.01 4.31 8.54
C HIS A 30 -2.07 5.40 8.32
N ALA A 31 -1.70 6.66 8.58
CA ALA A 31 -2.57 7.81 8.37
C ALA A 31 -3.02 7.98 6.91
N ALA A 32 -2.19 7.62 5.93
CA ALA A 32 -2.55 7.64 4.51
C ALA A 32 -3.56 6.55 4.13
N PHE A 33 -3.50 5.37 4.77
CA PHE A 33 -4.53 4.33 4.61
C PHE A 33 -5.86 4.81 5.19
N LEU A 34 -5.91 5.29 6.43
CA LEU A 34 -7.14 5.81 7.03
C LEU A 34 -7.73 6.98 6.23
N ALA A 35 -6.89 7.94 5.82
CA ALA A 35 -7.30 9.06 4.98
C ALA A 35 -7.83 8.66 3.59
N SER A 36 -7.57 7.42 3.16
CA SER A 36 -8.10 6.86 1.91
C SER A 36 -9.38 6.04 2.10
N GLY A 37 -9.93 6.01 3.32
CA GLY A 37 -11.17 5.33 3.66
C GLY A 37 -11.00 3.85 4.01
N PHE A 38 -9.79 3.44 4.38
CA PHE A 38 -9.56 2.11 4.96
C PHE A 38 -9.90 2.12 6.45
N VAL A 39 -10.43 1.01 6.95
CA VAL A 39 -10.72 0.74 8.36
C VAL A 39 -9.62 -0.13 8.92
N LEU A 40 -9.08 0.24 10.09
CA LEU A 40 -8.03 -0.49 10.78
C LEU A 40 -8.61 -1.62 11.62
N HIS A 41 -8.00 -2.81 11.53
CA HIS A 41 -8.47 -4.04 12.18
C HIS A 41 -7.46 -4.64 13.15
N ALA A 42 -6.17 -4.45 12.90
CA ALA A 42 -5.12 -4.91 13.80
C ALA A 42 -3.86 -4.05 13.62
N THR A 43 -3.06 -3.92 14.67
CA THR A 43 -1.73 -3.32 14.61
C THR A 43 -0.70 -4.18 15.33
N GLY A 44 0.59 -3.93 15.09
CA GLY A 44 1.69 -4.50 15.86
C GLY A 44 1.69 -6.04 15.89
N PRO A 45 1.80 -6.66 17.08
CA PRO A 45 1.81 -8.13 17.22
C PRO A 45 0.56 -8.79 16.62
N ALA A 46 -0.63 -8.22 16.83
CA ALA A 46 -1.88 -8.78 16.34
C ALA A 46 -1.93 -8.82 14.80
N ALA A 47 -1.40 -7.77 14.15
CA ALA A 47 -1.30 -7.70 12.68
C ALA A 47 -0.20 -8.59 12.08
N SER A 48 0.71 -9.10 12.92
CA SER A 48 1.85 -9.92 12.47
C SER A 48 1.58 -11.43 12.54
N THR A 49 0.40 -11.82 13.03
CA THR A 49 -0.03 -13.23 13.08
C THR A 49 -0.31 -13.79 11.69
N ASP A 50 -0.10 -15.11 11.50
CA ASP A 50 -0.31 -15.78 10.20
C ASP A 50 -1.78 -15.72 9.75
N ASP A 51 -2.70 -15.76 10.71
CA ASP A 51 -4.15 -15.73 10.49
C ASP A 51 -4.73 -14.30 10.37
N ALA A 52 -3.89 -13.26 10.39
CA ALA A 52 -4.34 -11.86 10.44
C ALA A 52 -5.24 -11.47 9.26
N LEU A 53 -5.02 -12.08 8.08
CA LEU A 53 -5.83 -11.89 6.88
C LEU A 53 -7.04 -12.83 6.80
N SER A 54 -6.94 -14.03 7.36
CA SER A 54 -7.93 -15.11 7.23
C SER A 54 -8.99 -15.09 8.33
N SER A 55 -8.74 -14.39 9.45
CA SER A 55 -9.69 -14.28 10.55
C SER A 55 -11.03 -13.71 10.05
N SER A 56 -12.04 -14.59 9.98
CA SER A 56 -13.38 -14.33 9.43
C SER A 56 -14.27 -13.48 10.36
N SER A 57 -13.78 -13.18 11.56
CA SER A 57 -14.47 -12.31 12.49
C SER A 57 -14.63 -10.92 11.87
N THR A 58 -15.84 -10.37 11.95
CA THR A 58 -16.13 -8.95 11.72
C THR A 58 -15.21 -8.15 12.63
N VAL A 59 -14.02 -7.81 12.18
CA VAL A 59 -13.05 -7.14 13.03
C VAL A 59 -13.57 -5.73 13.24
N ASP A 60 -13.85 -5.44 14.51
CA ASP A 60 -14.23 -4.12 14.98
C ASP A 60 -13.10 -3.14 14.65
N GLU A 61 -13.43 -1.89 14.37
CA GLU A 61 -12.40 -0.89 14.15
C GLU A 61 -11.55 -0.74 15.42
N VAL A 62 -10.24 -0.96 15.30
CA VAL A 62 -9.33 -0.87 16.45
C VAL A 62 -8.58 0.45 16.49
N GLY A 63 -8.15 0.83 17.69
CA GLY A 63 -7.24 1.95 17.90
C GLY A 63 -5.81 1.64 17.45
N ILE A 64 -4.92 2.59 17.72
CA ILE A 64 -3.48 2.48 17.45
C ILE A 64 -2.71 1.81 18.59
N ASP A 65 -3.36 1.05 19.47
CA ASP A 65 -2.68 0.42 20.61
C ASP A 65 -1.60 -0.55 20.13
N HIS A 66 -0.42 -0.50 20.74
CA HIS A 66 0.72 -1.39 20.43
C HIS A 66 1.26 -1.30 18.99
N TRP A 67 0.90 -0.27 18.22
CA TRP A 67 1.28 -0.13 16.81
C TRP A 67 2.80 -0.07 16.57
N ASN A 68 3.54 0.49 17.52
CA ASN A 68 5.00 0.60 17.53
C ASN A 68 5.61 -0.26 18.65
N GLU A 69 5.06 -1.43 18.96
CA GLU A 69 5.64 -2.29 20.00
C GLU A 69 7.05 -2.77 19.61
N PHE A 70 7.23 -3.24 18.38
CA PHE A 70 8.55 -3.61 17.86
C PHE A 70 9.33 -2.36 17.39
N GLU A 71 10.64 -2.39 17.53
CA GLU A 71 11.50 -1.25 17.21
C GLU A 71 11.83 -1.17 15.71
N ASP A 72 11.89 -2.32 15.04
CA ASP A 72 12.33 -2.49 13.66
C ASP A 72 11.19 -2.91 12.71
N CYS A 73 9.98 -3.13 13.23
CA CYS A 73 8.85 -3.64 12.45
C CYS A 73 7.53 -3.00 12.87
N TYR A 74 6.73 -2.61 11.89
CA TYR A 74 5.36 -2.14 12.08
C TYR A 74 4.44 -2.94 11.19
N ALA A 75 3.31 -3.38 11.73
CA ALA A 75 2.32 -4.13 10.97
C ALA A 75 0.93 -3.57 11.21
N PHE A 76 0.13 -3.51 10.14
CA PHE A 76 -1.23 -3.03 10.18
C PHE A 76 -2.11 -3.87 9.26
N VAL A 77 -3.32 -4.19 9.69
CA VAL A 77 -4.33 -4.84 8.85
C VAL A 77 -5.48 -3.89 8.63
N TYR A 78 -5.84 -3.71 7.37
CA TYR A 78 -6.93 -2.84 6.95
C TYR A 78 -7.98 -3.58 6.14
N SER A 79 -9.18 -3.03 6.04
CA SER A 79 -10.11 -3.36 4.96
C SER A 79 -10.76 -2.08 4.44
N LYS A 80 -11.36 -2.15 3.25
CA LYS A 80 -12.14 -1.04 2.72
C LYS A 80 -13.62 -1.45 2.72
N PRO A 81 -14.55 -0.63 3.23
CA PRO A 81 -15.97 -1.00 3.36
C PRO A 81 -16.76 -1.06 2.03
N GLU A 82 -16.13 -1.42 0.91
CA GLU A 82 -16.76 -1.56 -0.42
C GLU A 82 -16.96 -3.05 -0.82
N LYS A 83 -17.59 -3.31 -1.99
CA LYS A 83 -18.21 -4.58 -2.46
C LYS A 83 -17.32 -5.86 -2.51
N SER A 84 -16.12 -5.83 -1.95
CA SER A 84 -15.37 -7.00 -1.51
C SER A 84 -14.39 -6.55 -0.41
N SER A 85 -14.74 -6.80 0.85
CA SER A 85 -13.97 -6.40 2.03
C SER A 85 -12.69 -7.23 2.22
N LYS A 86 -11.88 -7.36 1.17
CA LYS A 86 -10.58 -8.02 1.25
C LYS A 86 -9.69 -7.23 2.20
N LYS A 87 -9.06 -7.95 3.12
CA LYS A 87 -8.10 -7.38 4.04
C LYS A 87 -6.80 -7.05 3.31
N VAL A 88 -6.11 -6.01 3.78
CA VAL A 88 -4.79 -5.58 3.31
C VAL A 88 -3.87 -5.52 4.50
N LEU A 89 -2.85 -6.37 4.51
CA LEU A 89 -1.74 -6.32 5.46
C LEU A 89 -0.70 -5.34 4.93
N VAL A 90 -0.25 -4.42 5.78
CA VAL A 90 0.84 -3.49 5.48
C VAL A 90 1.91 -3.70 6.52
N LYS A 91 3.09 -4.16 6.10
CA LYS A 91 4.28 -4.32 6.93
C LYS A 91 5.30 -3.25 6.56
N CYS A 92 5.88 -2.61 7.56
CA CYS A 92 6.97 -1.66 7.41
C CYS A 92 8.17 -2.21 8.18
N LEU A 93 9.26 -2.50 7.47
CA LEU A 93 10.50 -3.00 8.04
C LEU A 93 11.57 -1.90 8.01
N VAL A 94 12.23 -1.68 9.14
CA VAL A 94 13.35 -0.75 9.25
C VAL A 94 14.62 -1.42 8.73
N MET A 95 15.32 -0.75 7.82
CA MET A 95 16.62 -1.20 7.33
C MET A 95 17.55 0.01 7.21
N ASN A 96 18.43 0.18 8.20
CA ASN A 96 19.27 1.37 8.34
C ASN A 96 18.39 2.64 8.34
N ASN A 97 18.72 3.64 7.51
CA ASN A 97 17.95 4.88 7.36
C ASN A 97 16.74 4.76 6.42
N LYS A 98 16.31 3.54 6.08
CA LYS A 98 15.19 3.27 5.19
C LYS A 98 14.04 2.57 5.92
N LEU A 99 12.85 2.79 5.39
CA LEU A 99 11.64 2.04 5.71
C LEU A 99 11.17 1.31 4.44
N LEU A 100 11.14 -0.02 4.49
CA LEU A 100 10.66 -0.89 3.44
C LEU A 100 9.20 -1.21 3.74
N ILE A 101 8.30 -0.92 2.80
CA ILE A 101 6.87 -1.09 2.99
C ILE A 101 6.39 -2.16 2.02
N ASP A 102 5.84 -3.24 2.57
CA ASP A 102 5.18 -4.30 1.82
C ASP A 102 3.68 -4.27 2.15
N ALA A 103 2.86 -4.06 1.13
CA ALA A 103 1.41 -4.16 1.25
C ALA A 103 0.90 -5.38 0.49
N PHE A 104 0.11 -6.22 1.16
CA PHE A 104 -0.40 -7.46 0.61
C PHE A 104 -1.90 -7.56 0.88
N ARG A 105 -2.69 -7.64 -0.19
CA ARG A 105 -4.14 -7.83 -0.10
C ARG A 105 -4.48 -9.30 -0.20
N ASP A 106 -5.46 -9.73 0.58
CA ASP A 106 -5.95 -11.10 0.54
C ASP A 106 -6.38 -11.51 -0.89
N GLY A 107 -5.79 -12.61 -1.36
CA GLY A 107 -5.96 -13.14 -2.71
C GLY A 107 -5.17 -12.44 -3.81
N ASP A 108 -4.24 -11.52 -3.50
CA ASP A 108 -3.22 -11.07 -4.44
C ASP A 108 -2.07 -12.11 -4.50
N ASN A 109 -1.37 -12.20 -5.63
CA ASN A 109 -0.25 -13.14 -5.78
C ASN A 109 1.08 -12.59 -5.23
N GLU A 110 1.26 -11.27 -5.27
CA GLU A 110 2.51 -10.60 -4.90
C GLU A 110 2.22 -9.33 -4.09
N PRO A 111 3.06 -8.99 -3.10
CA PRO A 111 2.94 -7.73 -2.37
C PRO A 111 3.37 -6.54 -3.23
N LEU A 112 2.78 -5.37 -2.95
CA LEU A 112 3.27 -4.09 -3.43
C LEU A 112 4.40 -3.61 -2.54
N HIS A 113 5.57 -3.37 -3.13
CA HIS A 113 6.77 -2.96 -2.42
C HIS A 113 7.08 -1.47 -2.64
N LEU A 114 7.50 -0.78 -1.57
CA LEU A 114 7.96 0.61 -1.61
C LEU A 114 9.09 0.85 -0.60
N GLU A 115 10.22 1.38 -1.06
CA GLU A 115 11.29 1.86 -0.19
C GLU A 115 11.23 3.38 0.02
N LEU A 116 11.44 3.82 1.26
CA LEU A 116 11.53 5.23 1.63
C LEU A 116 12.78 5.51 2.46
N SER A 117 13.55 6.53 2.09
CA SER A 117 14.58 7.10 2.97
C SER A 117 13.93 7.99 4.02
N VAL A 118 14.16 7.73 5.30
CA VAL A 118 13.49 8.45 6.40
C VAL A 118 13.94 9.90 6.49
N GLU A 119 15.22 10.14 6.25
CA GLU A 119 15.81 11.49 6.20
C GLU A 119 15.16 12.41 5.16
N ASP A 120 14.49 11.88 4.13
CA ASP A 120 13.86 12.73 3.10
C ASP A 120 12.61 13.46 3.64
N TYR A 121 11.98 12.92 4.70
CA TYR A 121 10.66 13.35 5.14
C TYR A 121 10.63 13.93 6.54
N ILE A 122 11.59 13.59 7.39
CA ILE A 122 11.58 13.94 8.81
C ILE A 122 12.54 15.09 9.13
N VAL A 123 12.15 15.89 10.13
CA VAL A 123 13.00 16.85 10.84
C VAL A 123 13.30 16.26 12.22
N GLU A 124 14.59 16.12 12.56
CA GLU A 124 15.04 15.50 13.82
C GLU A 124 14.56 16.30 15.04
N ASP A 125 14.74 17.62 15.03
CA ASP A 125 14.33 18.53 16.13
C ASP A 125 13.02 19.27 15.84
N GLY A 126 12.03 18.54 15.30
CA GLY A 126 10.75 19.13 14.88
C GLY A 126 9.83 19.61 16.01
N GLY A 127 10.27 19.57 17.27
CA GLY A 127 9.48 19.94 18.45
C GLY A 127 8.21 19.09 18.63
N THR A 128 7.24 19.62 19.39
CA THR A 128 5.99 18.92 19.72
C THR A 128 4.88 19.09 18.68
N ASN A 129 5.04 20.00 17.71
CA ASN A 129 4.05 20.22 16.67
C ASN A 129 4.26 19.22 15.52
N TYR A 130 3.27 18.36 15.26
CA TYR A 130 3.36 17.38 14.19
C TYR A 130 3.68 17.97 12.82
N HIS A 131 3.25 19.20 12.51
CA HIS A 131 3.54 19.81 11.22
C HIS A 131 5.04 20.06 11.01
N THR A 132 5.74 20.53 12.04
CA THR A 132 7.17 20.86 11.98
C THR A 132 8.06 19.62 12.07
N GLN A 133 7.51 18.46 12.41
CA GLN A 133 8.23 17.18 12.41
C GLN A 133 8.39 16.58 11.00
N PHE A 134 7.65 17.08 10.00
CA PHE A 134 7.75 16.64 8.61
C PHE A 134 8.19 17.80 7.70
N LYS A 135 9.17 17.58 6.83
CA LYS A 135 9.62 18.58 5.83
C LYS A 135 9.03 18.37 4.43
N ASN A 136 8.66 17.14 4.08
CA ASN A 136 8.20 16.77 2.73
C ASN A 136 6.97 15.85 2.75
N LEU A 137 6.01 16.08 3.65
CA LEU A 137 4.84 15.21 3.82
C LEU A 137 4.03 15.08 2.52
N GLY A 138 3.79 16.17 1.80
CA GLY A 138 3.11 16.10 0.49
C GLY A 138 3.83 15.23 -0.56
N LYS A 139 5.17 15.11 -0.52
CA LYS A 139 5.92 14.19 -1.40
C LYS A 139 5.75 12.73 -0.94
N LEU A 140 5.77 12.49 0.37
CA LEU A 140 5.53 11.17 0.96
C LEU A 140 4.14 10.65 0.57
N VAL A 141 3.09 11.45 0.79
CA VAL A 141 1.70 11.06 0.49
C VAL A 141 1.51 10.78 -1.00
N ARG A 142 2.14 11.56 -1.89
CA ARG A 142 2.10 11.28 -3.34
C ARG A 142 2.73 9.94 -3.70
N LYS A 143 3.89 9.59 -3.13
CA LYS A 143 4.52 8.29 -3.35
C LYS A 143 3.64 7.14 -2.85
N LEU A 144 3.06 7.27 -1.65
CA LEU A 144 2.16 6.26 -1.09
C LEU A 144 0.91 6.06 -1.95
N ASN A 145 0.30 7.15 -2.43
CA ASN A 145 -0.83 7.06 -3.35
C ASN A 145 -0.46 6.30 -4.63
N GLN A 146 0.66 6.66 -5.27
CA GLN A 146 1.09 6.08 -6.54
C GLN A 146 1.46 4.59 -6.43
N ALA A 147 2.21 4.23 -5.39
CA ALA A 147 2.76 2.90 -5.22
C ALA A 147 1.75 1.90 -4.63
N LEU A 148 0.95 2.34 -3.65
CA LEU A 148 0.13 1.44 -2.84
C LEU A 148 -1.38 1.73 -3.02
N LEU A 149 -1.83 2.91 -2.61
CA LEU A 149 -3.28 3.16 -2.41
C LEU A 149 -4.06 3.11 -3.73
N ASN A 150 -3.50 3.62 -4.83
CA ASN A 150 -4.19 3.64 -6.12
C ASN A 150 -4.41 2.26 -6.71
N LYS A 151 -3.51 1.31 -6.41
CA LYS A 151 -3.64 -0.08 -6.84
C LYS A 151 -4.79 -0.78 -6.13
N TYR A 152 -5.10 -0.32 -4.93
CA TYR A 152 -6.17 -0.85 -4.10
C TYR A 152 -7.51 -0.15 -4.30
N THR A 153 -7.52 1.09 -4.80
CA THR A 153 -8.75 1.86 -5.07
C THR A 153 -9.17 1.87 -6.54
N GLY A 154 -8.31 1.44 -7.46
CA GLY A 154 -8.66 1.30 -8.87
C GLY A 154 -9.66 0.16 -9.08
N SER A 155 -10.68 0.39 -9.92
CA SER A 155 -11.39 -0.73 -10.56
C SER A 155 -10.36 -1.60 -11.32
N PRO A 156 -10.69 -2.85 -11.70
CA PRO A 156 -9.78 -3.65 -12.52
C PRO A 156 -9.66 -2.96 -13.89
N THR A 157 -8.76 -1.99 -14.02
CA THR A 157 -8.29 -1.54 -15.31
C THR A 157 -7.55 -2.70 -15.89
N SER A 158 -8.23 -3.37 -16.83
CA SER A 158 -7.74 -4.37 -17.75
C SER A 158 -6.24 -4.22 -17.96
N LYS A 159 -5.51 -5.32 -17.79
CA LYS A 159 -4.20 -5.47 -18.40
C LYS A 159 -4.39 -5.18 -19.89
N SER A 160 -4.04 -3.96 -20.33
CA SER A 160 -3.95 -3.62 -21.73
C SER A 160 -2.83 -4.48 -22.30
N SER A 161 -3.19 -5.50 -23.07
CA SER A 161 -2.29 -6.16 -23.99
C SER A 161 -1.76 -5.09 -24.95
N THR A 162 -0.45 -4.89 -24.95
CA THR A 162 0.24 -4.03 -25.91
C THR A 162 0.07 -4.63 -27.31
N PRO A 163 -0.35 -3.85 -28.34
CA PRO A 163 -0.28 -4.32 -29.71
C PRO A 163 1.13 -4.10 -30.29
N THR A 164 1.61 -5.18 -30.90
CA THR A 164 2.84 -5.39 -31.68
C THR A 164 3.04 -4.42 -32.86
N SER A 165 4.30 -4.03 -33.15
CA SER A 165 4.89 -4.14 -34.51
C SER A 165 6.31 -3.58 -34.66
N SER A 166 7.21 -4.40 -35.21
CA SER A 166 7.91 -4.20 -36.50
C SER A 166 9.10 -5.18 -36.57
N SER A 167 9.58 -5.73 -37.69
CA SER A 167 9.14 -5.91 -39.07
C SER A 167 10.28 -6.71 -39.72
N GLU A 168 10.10 -7.95 -40.15
CA GLU A 168 10.93 -8.50 -41.24
C GLU A 168 10.07 -9.32 -42.21
N LYS A 169 10.18 -8.94 -43.49
CA LYS A 169 9.40 -9.41 -44.64
C LYS A 169 10.12 -10.54 -45.37
N LYS A 170 9.37 -11.56 -45.79
CA LYS A 170 9.37 -12.15 -47.17
C LYS A 170 8.32 -13.28 -47.23
N ARG A 171 7.16 -13.06 -47.88
CA ARG A 171 6.70 -13.61 -49.19
C ARG A 171 7.05 -15.11 -49.39
N LEU A 172 6.11 -16.02 -49.73
CA LEU A 172 5.07 -15.97 -50.77
C LEU A 172 4.02 -17.10 -50.56
N ASN A 173 2.72 -16.75 -50.68
CA ASN A 173 1.59 -17.43 -51.38
C ASN A 173 1.83 -18.87 -51.90
N ASP A 174 0.99 -19.90 -51.68
CA ASP A 174 -0.43 -20.03 -52.07
C ASP A 174 -1.19 -21.12 -51.24
N GLN A 175 -2.48 -20.90 -51.01
CA GLN A 175 -3.53 -21.79 -50.44
C GLN A 175 -4.37 -22.42 -51.60
N PRO A 176 -5.47 -23.18 -51.38
CA PRO A 176 -5.76 -24.26 -50.44
C PRO A 176 -6.51 -25.47 -51.09
N TYR A 177 -6.74 -26.53 -50.29
CA TYR A 177 -7.91 -27.44 -50.24
C TYR A 177 -8.65 -27.86 -51.55
N CYS A 178 -8.60 -29.16 -51.88
CA CYS A 178 -9.56 -29.78 -52.80
C CYS A 178 -10.75 -30.39 -52.01
N GLU A 179 -11.94 -29.85 -52.23
CA GLU A 179 -13.22 -30.52 -51.95
C GLU A 179 -13.50 -31.63 -53.00
N ARG A 180 -14.26 -32.65 -52.58
CA ARG A 180 -14.88 -33.73 -53.39
C ARG A 180 -15.82 -33.16 -54.47
N PRO A 181 -16.17 -33.93 -55.52
CA PRO A 181 -17.53 -34.54 -55.56
C PRO A 181 -17.56 -35.89 -56.37
N PRO A 182 -18.67 -36.39 -56.97
CA PRO A 182 -19.25 -37.69 -56.64
C PRO A 182 -19.30 -38.70 -57.82
N ASP A 183 -19.55 -39.97 -57.51
CA ASP A 183 -20.53 -40.88 -58.14
C ASP A 183 -20.64 -42.17 -57.31
#